data_AF-A0A382FX29-F1
#
_entry.id   AF-A0A382FX29-F1
#
_cell.length_a   1.000
_cell.length_b   1.000
_cell.length_c   1.000
_cell.angle_alpha   90.00
_cell.angle_beta   90.00
_cell.angle_gamma   90.00
#
_symmetry.space_group_name_H-M   'P 1'
#
loop_
_entity.id
_entity.type
_entity.pdbx_description
1 polymer ?
#
loop_
_entity_poly.entity_id
_entity_poly.type
_entity_poly.pdbx_seq_one_letter_code
_entity_poly.pdbx_strand_id
1 'polypeptide(L)'
;MSYSCPRDGSALVSPEDSDRSTFSRHGIHHCDECSGMLLNADAAMSAITQDKLNQMHGSFEQSGAEVDLDCPLCDSRMRVRGIAFTRLDGTEMDPIELDGCPTCSSFWFDAGEL
;
A
#
# COMPACT_ATOMS: atom_id res chain seq x y z
N MET A 1 -11.82 7.16 -11.92
CA MET A 1 -12.08 7.55 -10.52
C MET A 1 -10.81 8.22 -10.03
N SER A 2 -10.89 9.40 -9.41
CA SER A 2 -9.75 9.97 -8.69
C SER A 2 -9.79 9.47 -7.25
N TYR A 3 -8.69 8.94 -6.75
CA TYR A 3 -8.55 8.56 -5.34
C TYR A 3 -7.91 9.70 -4.57
N SER A 4 -8.16 9.77 -3.26
CA SER A 4 -7.55 10.76 -2.38
C SER A 4 -6.51 10.11 -1.48
N CYS A 5 -5.44 10.84 -1.18
CA CYS A 5 -4.42 10.41 -0.25
C CYS A 5 -5.03 10.28 1.16
N PRO A 6 -4.80 9.16 1.86
CA PRO A 6 -5.33 8.98 3.21
C PRO A 6 -4.62 9.85 4.25
N ARG A 7 -3.40 10.34 3.95
CA ARG A 7 -2.58 11.15 4.87
C ARG A 7 -2.91 12.65 4.81
N ASP A 8 -3.05 13.19 3.60
CA ASP A 8 -3.16 14.64 3.39
C ASP A 8 -4.41 15.08 2.59
N GLY A 9 -5.19 14.11 2.07
CA GLY A 9 -6.41 14.37 1.31
C GLY A 9 -6.21 14.83 -0.13
N SER A 10 -4.96 14.97 -0.61
CA SER A 10 -4.64 15.38 -1.98
C SER A 10 -5.08 14.34 -3.00
N ALA A 11 -5.33 14.76 -4.23
CA ALA A 11 -5.65 13.81 -5.31
C ALA A 11 -4.42 12.93 -5.62
N LEU A 12 -4.63 11.62 -5.67
CA LEU A 12 -3.59 10.68 -6.07
C LEU A 12 -3.35 10.76 -7.58
N VAL A 13 -2.08 10.76 -7.96
CA VAL A 13 -1.62 10.66 -9.34
C VAL A 13 -1.80 9.22 -9.81
N SER A 14 -2.51 9.06 -10.92
CA SER A 14 -2.76 7.77 -11.54
C SER A 14 -1.47 7.12 -12.02
N PRO A 15 -1.43 5.77 -12.13
CA PRO A 15 -0.27 5.05 -12.63
C PRO A 15 0.14 5.51 -14.04
N GLU A 16 -0.82 5.80 -14.90
CA GLU A 16 -0.63 6.25 -16.29
C GLU A 16 -0.10 7.68 -16.43
N ASP A 17 -0.40 8.53 -15.46
CA ASP A 17 0.05 9.93 -15.40
C ASP A 17 1.39 10.08 -14.67
N SER A 18 1.94 8.98 -14.14
CA SER A 18 3.24 8.99 -13.48
C SER A 18 4.38 8.99 -14.50
N ASP A 19 5.36 9.88 -14.29
CA ASP A 19 6.64 9.86 -15.02
C ASP A 19 7.47 8.58 -14.74
N ARG A 20 7.03 7.74 -13.79
CA ARG A 20 7.72 6.50 -13.40
C ARG A 20 7.10 5.30 -14.09
N SER A 21 7.80 4.76 -15.09
CA SER A 21 7.35 3.56 -15.83
C SER A 21 7.08 2.33 -14.96
N THR A 22 7.66 2.25 -13.76
CA THR A 22 7.36 1.19 -12.77
C THR A 22 5.94 1.34 -12.20
N PHE A 23 5.46 2.56 -12.01
CA PHE A 23 4.16 2.84 -11.39
C PHE A 23 3.04 2.46 -12.35
N SER A 24 3.13 2.91 -13.61
CA SER A 24 2.20 2.51 -14.67
C SER A 24 2.17 0.99 -14.86
N ARG A 25 3.33 0.32 -14.81
CA ARG A 25 3.39 -1.14 -14.88
C ARG A 25 2.62 -1.77 -13.73
N HIS A 26 2.92 -1.40 -12.48
CA HIS A 26 2.38 -2.09 -11.31
C HIS A 26 1.05 -1.54 -10.80
N GLY A 27 0.42 -0.60 -11.52
CA GLY A 27 -0.85 0.00 -11.11
C GLY A 27 -0.75 0.82 -9.82
N ILE A 28 0.43 1.39 -9.55
CA ILE A 28 0.72 2.14 -8.32
C ILE A 28 0.23 3.58 -8.47
N HIS A 29 -0.68 3.99 -7.60
CA HIS A 29 -1.03 5.40 -7.45
C HIS A 29 -0.09 6.02 -6.40
N HIS A 30 0.19 7.31 -6.52
CA HIS A 30 1.05 8.00 -5.56
C HIS A 30 0.55 9.41 -5.26
N CYS A 31 0.94 9.92 -4.10
CA CYS A 31 0.72 11.33 -3.74
C CYS A 31 2.01 12.11 -3.98
N ASP A 32 1.95 13.25 -4.66
CA ASP A 32 3.12 14.12 -4.84
C ASP A 32 3.48 14.89 -3.56
N GLU A 33 2.51 15.12 -2.67
CA GLU A 33 2.72 15.95 -1.47
C GLU A 33 3.37 15.16 -0.33
N CYS A 34 2.78 14.03 0.08
CA CYS A 34 3.38 13.17 1.10
C CYS A 34 4.30 12.09 0.52
N SER A 35 4.43 11.96 -0.81
CA SER A 35 5.24 10.92 -1.47
C SER A 35 4.83 9.46 -1.15
N GLY A 36 3.64 9.24 -0.59
CA GLY A 36 3.11 7.91 -0.30
C GLY A 36 2.56 7.18 -1.53
N MET A 37 2.43 5.86 -1.43
CA MET A 37 2.06 4.96 -2.52
C MET A 37 0.89 4.05 -2.16
N LEU A 38 -0.05 3.91 -3.08
CA LEU A 38 -1.20 3.00 -2.97
C LEU A 38 -1.01 1.80 -3.91
N LEU A 39 -1.04 0.61 -3.32
CA LEU A 39 -1.04 -0.67 -4.01
C LEU A 39 -2.36 -1.40 -3.80
N ASN A 40 -2.83 -2.13 -4.81
CA ASN A 40 -4.06 -2.92 -4.73
C ASN A 40 -3.89 -4.24 -5.47
N ALA A 41 -4.45 -5.32 -4.90
CA ALA A 41 -4.36 -6.66 -5.49
C ALA A 41 -4.99 -6.77 -6.89
N ASP A 42 -6.11 -6.07 -7.15
CA ASP A 42 -6.79 -6.09 -8.46
C ASP A 42 -6.01 -5.31 -9.53
N ALA A 43 -5.17 -4.37 -9.12
CA ALA A 43 -4.25 -3.65 -10.00
C ALA A 43 -2.95 -4.43 -10.30
N ALA A 44 -2.74 -5.58 -9.65
CA ALA A 44 -1.51 -6.34 -9.80
C ALA A 44 -1.40 -7.00 -11.19
N MET A 45 -0.25 -6.84 -11.83
CA MET A 45 -0.01 -7.35 -13.20
C MET A 45 -0.01 -8.88 -13.33
N SER A 46 0.25 -9.60 -12.23
CA SER A 46 0.42 -11.05 -12.27
C SER A 46 -0.41 -11.72 -11.19
N ALA A 47 -0.95 -12.91 -11.51
CA ALA A 47 -1.70 -13.72 -10.56
C ALA A 47 -0.86 -14.07 -9.31
N ILE A 48 0.47 -14.21 -9.46
CA ILE A 48 1.37 -14.48 -8.33
C ILE A 48 1.44 -13.26 -7.39
N THR A 49 1.53 -12.05 -7.96
CA THR A 49 1.55 -10.81 -7.17
C THR A 49 0.19 -10.60 -6.49
N GLN A 50 -0.90 -10.78 -7.23
CA GLN A 50 -2.26 -10.68 -6.71
C GLN A 50 -2.48 -11.65 -5.55
N ASP A 51 -2.10 -12.93 -5.72
CA ASP A 51 -2.22 -13.96 -4.69
C ASP A 51 -1.41 -13.59 -3.44
N LYS A 52 -0.16 -13.12 -3.60
CA LYS A 52 0.65 -12.65 -2.46
C LYS A 52 0.01 -11.46 -1.73
N LEU A 53 -0.55 -10.49 -2.46
CA LEU A 53 -1.24 -9.34 -1.86
C LEU A 53 -2.50 -9.78 -1.13
N ASN A 54 -3.26 -10.74 -1.66
CA ASN A 54 -4.42 -11.32 -0.97
C ASN A 54 -4.01 -12.11 0.29
N GLN A 55 -2.91 -12.86 0.24
CA GLN A 55 -2.37 -13.52 1.44
C GLN A 55 -1.93 -12.50 2.50
N MET A 56 -1.27 -11.41 2.10
CA MET A 56 -0.93 -10.31 3.01
C MET A 56 -2.19 -9.68 3.59
N HIS A 57 -3.23 -9.45 2.78
CA HIS A 57 -4.49 -8.85 3.20
C HIS A 57 -5.19 -9.64 4.31
N GLY A 58 -5.23 -10.97 4.23
CA GLY A 58 -5.85 -11.81 5.27
C GLY A 58 -5.25 -11.58 6.67
N SER A 59 -4.00 -11.11 6.74
CA SER A 59 -3.37 -10.76 8.02
C SER A 59 -3.88 -9.44 8.62
N PHE A 60 -4.36 -8.51 7.79
CA PHE A 60 -4.98 -7.25 8.22
C PHE A 60 -6.46 -7.42 8.57
N GLU A 61 -7.14 -8.47 8.07
CA GLU A 61 -8.52 -8.78 8.48
C GLU A 61 -8.62 -9.09 9.98
N GLN A 62 -7.60 -9.77 10.54
CA GLN A 62 -7.62 -10.31 11.90
C GLN A 62 -6.65 -9.62 12.87
N SER A 63 -5.70 -8.82 12.37
CA SER A 63 -4.62 -8.24 13.17
C SER A 63 -4.21 -6.85 12.65
N GLY A 64 -3.31 -6.18 13.38
CA GLY A 64 -2.88 -4.80 13.15
C GLY A 64 -3.52 -3.80 14.10
N ALA A 65 -2.84 -2.68 14.34
CA ALA A 65 -3.37 -1.59 15.15
C ALA A 65 -4.29 -0.72 14.29
N GLU A 66 -5.44 -0.33 14.82
CA GLU A 66 -6.34 0.60 14.13
C GLU A 66 -5.66 1.97 14.02
N VAL A 67 -5.69 2.56 12.83
CA VAL A 67 -5.16 3.90 12.57
C VAL A 67 -6.24 4.84 12.11
N ASP A 68 -5.98 6.14 12.23
CA ASP A 68 -6.88 7.19 11.78
C ASP A 68 -6.77 7.49 10.29
N LEU A 69 -6.88 6.43 9.47
CA LEU A 69 -6.82 6.49 8.02
C LEU A 69 -7.96 5.70 7.40
N ASP A 70 -8.56 6.30 6.38
CA ASP A 70 -9.61 5.67 5.57
C ASP A 70 -9.01 5.18 4.26
N CYS A 71 -9.39 3.97 3.85
CA CYS A 71 -8.92 3.37 2.61
C CYS A 71 -9.39 4.19 1.39
N PRO A 72 -8.49 4.65 0.51
CA PRO A 72 -8.86 5.44 -0.67
C PRO A 72 -9.80 4.74 -1.67
N LEU A 73 -9.91 3.41 -1.59
CA LEU A 73 -10.67 2.59 -2.53
C LEU A 73 -12.07 2.23 -2.04
N CYS A 74 -12.28 2.11 -0.73
CA CYS A 74 -13.53 1.60 -0.15
C CYS A 74 -13.92 2.26 1.19
N ASP A 75 -13.24 3.34 1.58
CA ASP A 75 -13.51 4.17 2.76
C ASP A 75 -13.50 3.42 4.10
N SER A 76 -12.98 2.19 4.13
CA SER A 76 -12.88 1.38 5.33
C SER A 76 -11.64 1.77 6.15
N ARG A 77 -11.74 1.66 7.48
CA ARG A 77 -10.64 1.99 8.39
C ARG A 77 -9.45 1.07 8.18
N MET A 78 -8.31 1.66 7.88
CA MET A 78 -7.06 0.93 7.69
C MET A 78 -6.46 0.50 9.04
N ARG A 79 -5.56 -0.47 8.96
CA ARG A 79 -4.77 -0.96 10.10
C ARG A 79 -3.30 -0.92 9.76
N VAL A 80 -2.46 -0.55 10.72
CA VAL A 80 -1.00 -0.50 10.56
C VAL A 80 -0.34 -1.76 11.11
N ARG A 81 0.71 -2.21 10.43
CA ARG A 81 1.60 -3.29 10.89
C ARG A 81 3.04 -3.00 10.52
N GLY A 82 3.95 -3.18 11.47
CA GLY A 82 5.39 -3.24 11.19
C GLY A 82 5.76 -4.59 10.58
N ILE A 83 6.42 -4.58 9.42
CA ILE A 83 6.93 -5.75 8.72
C ILE A 83 8.46 -5.71 8.79
N ALA A 84 9.02 -6.60 9.62
CA ALA A 84 10.46 -6.78 9.71
C ALA A 84 10.94 -7.76 8.64
N PHE A 85 12.01 -7.39 7.94
CA PHE A 85 12.67 -8.25 6.96
C PHE A 85 14.08 -8.58 7.44
N THR A 86 14.48 -9.83 7.28
CA THR A 86 15.87 -10.24 7.46
C THR A 86 16.49 -10.43 6.09
N ARG A 87 17.65 -9.81 5.87
CA ARG A 87 18.46 -10.07 4.67
C ARG A 87 18.93 -11.52 4.65
N LEU A 88 19.29 -11.99 3.46
CA LEU A 88 19.84 -13.34 3.26
C LEU A 88 21.16 -13.57 4.02
N ASP A 89 21.88 -12.49 4.37
CA ASP A 89 23.10 -12.53 5.18
C ASP A 89 22.83 -12.57 6.70
N GLY A 90 21.55 -12.59 7.12
CA GLY A 90 21.14 -12.61 8.51
C GLY A 90 21.03 -11.22 9.15
N THR A 91 21.29 -10.13 8.42
CA THR A 91 21.12 -8.78 8.95
C THR A 91 19.64 -8.43 9.08
N GLU A 92 19.21 -8.03 10.28
CA GLU A 92 17.88 -7.49 10.51
C GLU A 92 17.78 -6.07 9.94
N MET A 93 16.74 -5.82 9.14
CA MET A 93 16.41 -4.48 8.68
C MET A 93 15.43 -3.82 9.63
N ASP A 94 15.44 -2.48 9.65
CA ASP A 94 14.40 -1.72 10.30
C ASP A 94 13.02 -2.14 9.74
N PRO A 95 12.02 -2.38 10.60
CA PRO A 95 10.69 -2.71 10.15
C PRO A 95 10.10 -1.58 9.32
N ILE A 96 9.47 -1.95 8.21
CA ILE A 96 8.68 -1.02 7.39
C ILE A 96 7.26 -1.00 7.96
N GLU A 97 6.65 0.17 8.14
CA GLU A 97 5.23 0.22 8.45
C GLU A 97 4.42 0.01 7.18
N LEU A 98 3.31 -0.71 7.30
CA LEU A 98 2.41 -0.94 6.20
C LEU A 98 0.99 -0.77 6.70
N ASP A 99 0.28 0.18 6.10
CA ASP A 99 -1.14 0.35 6.32
C ASP A 99 -1.91 -0.52 5.34
N GLY A 100 -2.68 -1.47 5.86
CA GLY A 100 -3.51 -2.37 5.07
C GLY A 100 -4.99 -2.12 5.31
N CYS A 101 -5.77 -2.10 4.22
CA CYS A 101 -7.22 -2.14 4.32
C CYS A 101 -7.68 -3.57 4.68
N PRO A 102 -8.48 -3.75 5.74
CA PRO A 102 -9.01 -5.05 6.13
C PRO A 102 -10.20 -5.51 5.26
N THR A 103 -10.55 -4.79 4.18
CA THR A 103 -11.71 -5.10 3.35
C THR A 103 -11.43 -5.34 1.86
N CYS A 104 -10.42 -4.70 1.25
CA CYS A 104 -10.28 -4.68 -0.22
C CYS A 104 -8.86 -4.96 -0.75
N SER A 105 -8.02 -5.65 0.02
CA SER A 105 -6.64 -5.99 -0.38
C SER A 105 -5.83 -4.82 -0.94
N SER A 106 -5.99 -3.64 -0.33
CA SER A 106 -5.22 -2.43 -0.64
C SER A 106 -4.27 -2.07 0.49
N PHE A 107 -3.16 -1.47 0.11
CA PHE A 107 -2.06 -1.16 1.00
C PHE A 107 -1.51 0.23 0.70
N TRP A 108 -1.17 0.95 1.75
CA TRP A 108 -0.56 2.26 1.69
C TRP A 108 0.83 2.22 2.34
N PHE A 109 1.82 2.73 1.60
CA PHE A 109 3.18 2.94 2.07
C PHE A 109 3.42 4.44 2.19
N ASP A 110 4.00 4.86 3.30
CA ASP A 110 4.45 6.23 3.50
C ASP A 110 5.81 6.48 2.84
N ALA A 111 6.20 7.75 2.78
CA ALA A 111 7.47 8.14 2.19
C ALA A 111 8.67 7.58 2.96
N GLY A 112 9.63 7.02 2.22
CA GLY A 112 10.87 6.47 2.77
C GLY A 112 10.77 5.03 3.26
N GLU A 113 9.61 4.39 3.07
CA GLU A 113 9.36 3.00 3.46
C GLU A 113 9.76 1.95 2.40
N LEU A 114 10.24 2.39 1.23
CA LEU A 114 10.67 1.55 0.10
C LEU A 114 12.00 2.02 -0.52
#